data_AF-A0A2E8E8C5-F1
#
_entry.id   AF-A0A2E8E8C5-F1
#
_cell.length_a   1.000
_cell.length_b   1.000
_cell.length_c   1.000
_cell.angle_alpha   90.00
_cell.angle_beta   90.00
_cell.angle_gamma   90.00
#
_symmetry.space_group_name_H-M   'P 1'
#
loop_
_entity.id
_entity.type
_entity.pdbx_description
1 polymer ?
#
loop_
_entity_poly.entity_id
_entity_poly.type
_entity_poly.pdbx_seq_one_letter_code
_entity_poly.pdbx_strand_id
1 'polypeptide(L)' 'MGVTVGVNFLSVIHKSSNGMTLAFPDICKTPVPPAGPVPIPYPNIAKSSDTAKGTKKVKCDG' A
#
# COMPACT_ATOMS: atom_id res chain seq x y z
N MET A 1 -7.99 -7.28 -13.62
CA MET A 1 -9.41 -7.58 -13.37
C MET A 1 -10.05 -6.28 -12.91
N GLY A 2 -11.11 -5.83 -13.59
CA GLY A 2 -11.84 -4.64 -13.17
C GLY A 2 -12.69 -4.97 -11.94
N VAL A 3 -12.77 -4.05 -10.99
CA VAL A 3 -13.63 -4.19 -9.80
C VAL A 3 -15.04 -3.81 -10.21
N THR A 4 -16.02 -4.72 -10.10
CA THR A 4 -17.42 -4.45 -10.44
C THR A 4 -18.32 -4.29 -9.22
N VAL A 5 -17.85 -4.71 -8.04
CA VAL A 5 -18.54 -4.53 -6.77
C VAL A 5 -18.08 -3.26 -6.04
N GLY A 6 -19.04 -2.40 -5.70
CA GLY A 6 -18.84 -1.23 -4.84
C GLY A 6 -19.34 -1.45 -3.42
N VAL A 7 -18.60 -0.96 -2.42
CA VAL A 7 -18.98 -0.97 -1.00
C VAL A 7 -18.70 0.40 -0.41
N ASN A 8 -19.67 1.00 0.29
CA ASN A 8 -19.52 2.35 0.89
C ASN A 8 -19.00 3.40 -0.10
N PHE A 9 -19.51 3.40 -1.34
CA PHE A 9 -19.06 4.28 -2.43
C PHE A 9 -17.58 4.11 -2.85
N LEU A 10 -16.94 3.00 -2.47
CA LEU A 10 -15.55 2.66 -2.81
C LEU A 10 -15.48 1.32 -3.55
N SER A 11 -14.39 1.09 -4.29
CA SER A 11 -14.10 -0.19 -4.94
C SER A 11 -13.55 -1.21 -3.94
N VAL A 12 -14.00 -2.47 -4.02
CA VAL A 12 -13.38 -3.60 -3.29
C VAL A 12 -11.98 -3.90 -3.84
N ILE A 13 -11.04 -4.25 -2.97
CA ILE A 13 -9.69 -4.68 -3.37
C ILE A 13 -9.47 -6.16 -3.05
N HIS A 14 -8.73 -6.84 -3.92
CA HIS A 14 -8.37 -8.25 -3.81
C HIS A 14 -6.94 -8.46 -4.33
N LYS A 15 -6.43 -9.70 -4.29
CA LYS A 15 -5.01 -9.99 -4.56
C LYS A 15 -4.53 -9.58 -5.97
N SER A 16 -5.44 -9.50 -6.94
CA SER A 16 -5.16 -9.07 -8.31
C SER A 16 -5.51 -7.59 -8.58
N SER A 17 -5.82 -6.81 -7.55
CA SER A 17 -5.97 -5.36 -7.66
C SER A 17 -4.62 -4.66 -7.80
N ASN A 18 -4.53 -3.74 -8.76
CA ASN A 18 -3.29 -3.02 -9.10
C ASN A 18 -3.23 -1.60 -8.51
N GLY A 19 -4.14 -1.25 -7.60
CA GLY A 19 -4.17 0.06 -6.96
C GLY A 19 -2.90 0.32 -6.14
N MET A 20 -2.41 1.56 -6.20
CA MET A 20 -1.25 2.00 -5.44
C MET A 20 -1.55 3.32 -4.73
N THR A 21 -0.99 3.49 -3.54
CA THR A 21 -1.00 4.74 -2.79
C THR A 21 0.43 5.12 -2.45
N LEU A 22 0.76 6.38 -2.70
CA LEU A 22 2.08 6.96 -2.44
C LEU A 22 1.97 7.92 -1.26
N ALA A 23 2.79 7.74 -0.25
CA ALA A 23 2.96 8.69 0.85
C ALA A 23 4.41 9.18 0.85
N PHE A 24 4.59 10.49 0.80
CA PHE A 24 5.90 11.15 0.80
C PHE A 24 5.77 12.53 1.47
N PRO A 25 6.76 12.97 2.28
CA PRO A 25 7.99 12.26 2.64
C PRO A 25 7.83 11.33 3.85
N ASP A 26 8.41 10.12 3.77
CA ASP A 26 8.63 9.25 4.93
C ASP A 26 10.09 9.39 5.38
N ILE A 27 10.32 10.20 6.41
CA ILE A 27 11.66 10.57 6.87
C ILE A 27 12.20 9.45 7.77
N CYS A 28 13.17 8.69 7.25
CA CYS A 28 13.87 7.68 8.03
C CYS A 28 15.27 8.18 8.43
N LYS A 29 15.74 7.74 9.61
CA LYS A 29 17.11 7.97 10.08
C LYS A 29 18.06 6.98 9.40
N THR A 30 18.55 7.31 8.22
CA THR A 30 19.42 6.43 7.44
C THR A 30 20.84 6.44 8.00
N PRO A 31 21.42 5.29 8.38
CA PRO A 31 22.81 5.23 8.79
C PRO A 31 23.73 5.65 7.64
N VAL A 32 24.53 6.70 7.84
CA VAL A 32 25.56 7.14 6.89
C VAL A 32 26.90 7.16 7.60
N PRO A 33 27.67 6.05 7.63
CA PRO A 33 29.02 6.07 8.22
C PRO A 33 29.96 7.00 7.42
N PRO A 34 30.79 7.85 8.06
CA PRO A 34 30.96 8.07 9.51
C PRO A 34 30.02 9.13 10.12
N ALA A 35 29.18 9.79 9.31
CA ALA A 35 28.36 10.95 9.65
C ALA A 35 27.12 10.66 10.56
N GLY A 36 26.93 9.44 11.05
CA GLY A 36 25.78 9.08 11.89
C GLY A 36 24.45 9.01 11.10
N PRO A 37 23.29 8.90 11.77
CA PRO A 37 22.00 8.79 11.09
C PRO A 37 21.55 10.13 10.47
N VAL A 38 21.33 10.14 9.16
CA VAL A 38 20.87 11.32 8.39
C VAL A 38 19.38 11.18 8.09
N PRO A 39 18.55 12.23 8.30
CA PRO A 39 17.16 12.23 7.86
C PRO A 39 17.09 12.22 6.32
N ILE A 40 16.65 11.12 5.73
CA ILE A 40 16.47 10.99 4.27
C ILE A 40 14.98 10.76 3.97
N PRO A 41 14.37 11.56 3.08
CA PRO A 41 12.98 11.36 2.69
C PRO A 41 12.84 10.19 1.71
N TYR A 42 12.11 9.15 2.09
CA TYR A 42 11.77 8.03 1.22
C TYR A 42 10.29 8.08 0.82
N PRO A 43 9.92 7.55 -0.35
CA PRO A 43 8.54 7.27 -0.67
C PRO A 43 8.08 5.98 0.01
N ASN A 44 6.93 6.02 0.66
CA ASN A 44 6.23 4.83 1.09
C ASN A 44 5.15 4.48 0.06
N ILE A 45 5.25 3.29 -0.54
CA ILE A 45 4.38 2.82 -1.62
C ILE A 45 3.56 1.62 -1.11
N ALA A 46 2.27 1.83 -0.91
CA ALA A 46 1.35 0.76 -0.53
C ALA A 46 0.62 0.22 -1.78
N LYS A 47 0.62 -1.10 -1.97
CA LYS A 47 -0.14 -1.79 -3.02
C LYS A 47 -1.40 -2.41 -2.43
N SER A 48 -2.54 -2.24 -3.11
CA SER A 48 -3.82 -2.84 -2.68
C SER A 48 -3.74 -4.37 -2.54
N SER A 49 -2.95 -5.03 -3.37
CA SER A 49 -2.69 -6.48 -3.32
C SER A 49 -2.02 -6.97 -2.03
N ASP A 50 -1.37 -6.07 -1.28
CA ASP A 50 -0.57 -6.38 -0.09
C ASP A 50 -1.29 -5.95 1.20
N THR A 51 -2.60 -5.72 1.12
CA THR A 51 -3.44 -5.35 2.27
C THR A 51 -3.22 -6.30 3.45
N ALA A 52 -2.68 -5.75 4.53
CA ALA A 52 -2.49 -6.47 5.78
C ALA A 52 -3.83 -6.71 6.47
N LYS A 53 -3.99 -7.87 7.10
CA LYS A 53 -5.21 -8.26 7.84
C LYS A 53 -6.50 -8.20 7.01
N GLY A 54 -6.40 -8.36 5.68
CA GLY A 54 -7.56 -8.50 4.81
C GLY A 54 -8.35 -9.79 5.07
N THR A 55 -9.59 -9.83 4.60
CA THR A 55 -10.47 -11.01 4.75
C THR A 55 -9.90 -12.22 4.00
N LYS A 56 -9.95 -13.40 4.62
CA LYS A 56 -9.34 -14.63 4.06
C LYS A 56 -10.22 -15.36 3.04
N LYS A 57 -11.54 -15.20 3.13
CA LYS A 57 -12.52 -15.83 2.23
C LYS A 57 -13.62 -14.82 1.92
N VAL A 58 -13.58 -14.25 0.72
CA VAL A 58 -14.64 -13.41 0.17
C VAL A 58 -14.78 -13.77 -1.30
N LYS A 59 -16.02 -13.88 -1.77
CA LYS A 59 -16.33 -13.99 -3.19
C LYS A 59 -16.80 -12.62 -3.67
N CYS A 60 -15.99 -11.96 -4.47
CA CYS A 60 -16.30 -10.70 -5.16
C CYS A 60 -16.00 -10.91 -6.64
N ASP A 61 -16.83 -10.33 -7.51
CA ASP A 61 -16.66 -10.39 -8.98
C ASP A 61 -16.71 -11.80 -9.63
N GLY A 62 -17.18 -12.84 -8.90
CA GLY A 62 -17.48 -14.17 -9.46
C GLY A 62 -16.40 -15.22 -9.22
#